data_AF-K9XTJ4-F1
#
_entry.id   AF-K9XTJ4-F1
#
_cell.length_a   1.000
_cell.length_b   1.000
_cell.length_c   1.000
_cell.angle_alpha   90.00
_cell.angle_beta   90.00
_cell.angle_gamma   90.00
#
_symmetry.space_group_name_H-M   'P 1'
#
loop_
_entity.id
_entity.type
_entity.pdbx_description
1 polymer ?
#
loop_
_entity_poly.entity_id
_entity_poly.type
_entity_poly.pdbx_seq_one_letter_code
_entity_poly.pdbx_strand_id
1 'polypeptide(L)'
;MFEHQIALPDRVYQRLLAAAHASGVTPADWIANHLPQTVEVAEEFDPATVEHLLGGFDSRKHLRPVSPPTVFEEAIIEKMTEQGLRLP
;
A
#
# COMPACT_ATOMS: atom_id res chain seq x y z
N MET A 1 35.26 -9.84 -6.75
CA MET A 1 34.30 -8.91 -7.37
C MET A 1 33.42 -9.73 -8.28
N PHE A 2 32.10 -9.72 -8.08
CA PHE A 2 31.16 -10.36 -9.01
C PHE A 2 30.77 -9.33 -10.06
N GLU A 3 31.09 -9.60 -11.31
CA GLU A 3 30.67 -8.77 -12.43
C GLU A 3 29.41 -9.39 -13.04
N HIS A 4 28.38 -8.57 -13.20
CA HIS A 4 27.12 -8.96 -13.82
C HIS A 4 26.93 -8.18 -15.12
N GLN A 5 26.53 -8.86 -16.19
CA GLN A 5 26.22 -8.24 -17.47
C GLN A 5 24.70 -8.14 -17.63
N ILE A 6 24.23 -6.95 -18.02
CA ILE A 6 22.82 -6.71 -18.37
C ILE A 6 22.74 -6.32 -19.84
N ALA A 7 21.81 -6.92 -20.57
CA ALA A 7 21.51 -6.51 -21.93
C ALA A 7 20.45 -5.39 -21.88
N LEU A 8 20.76 -4.25 -22.48
CA LEU A 8 19.85 -3.10 -22.56
C LEU A 8 19.52 -2.82 -24.03
N PRO A 9 18.27 -2.46 -24.37
CA PRO A 9 17.97 -1.93 -25.69
C PRO A 9 18.78 -0.67 -25.98
N ASP A 10 19.27 -0.50 -27.20
CA ASP A 10 20.15 0.62 -27.58
C ASP A 10 19.60 1.99 -27.16
N ARG A 11 18.29 2.20 -27.34
CA ARG A 11 17.62 3.45 -26.95
C ARG A 11 17.73 3.73 -25.45
N VAL A 12 17.67 2.70 -24.62
CA VAL A 12 17.80 2.83 -23.15
C VAL A 12 19.25 3.12 -22.79
N TYR A 13 20.20 2.42 -23.41
CA TYR A 13 21.62 2.65 -23.19
C TYR A 13 22.06 4.08 -23.56
N GLN A 14 21.59 4.61 -24.70
CA GLN A 14 21.86 5.99 -25.11
C GLN A 14 21.31 7.03 -24.11
N ARG A 15 20.11 6.79 -23.56
CA ARG A 15 19.54 7.67 -22.53
C ARG A 15 20.33 7.61 -21.23
N LEU A 16 20.81 6.43 -20.84
CA LEU A 16 21.68 6.24 -19.68
C LEU A 16 23.01 6.99 -19.87
N LEU A 17 23.64 6.89 -21.04
CA LEU A 17 24.87 7.62 -21.35
C LEU A 17 24.67 9.14 -21.24
N ALA A 18 23.59 9.65 -21.82
CA ALA A 18 23.28 11.08 -21.74
C ALA A 18 23.04 11.55 -20.29
N ALA A 19 22.31 10.76 -19.49
CA ALA A 19 22.04 11.08 -18.09
C ALA A 19 23.30 11.02 -17.23
N ALA A 20 24.13 10.00 -17.40
CA ALA A 20 25.40 9.85 -16.69
C ALA A 20 26.35 11.00 -17.02
N HIS A 21 26.46 11.35 -18.30
CA HIS A 21 27.28 12.47 -18.76
C HIS A 21 26.81 13.82 -18.20
N ALA A 22 25.50 14.07 -18.19
CA ALA A 22 24.93 15.29 -17.62
C ALA A 22 25.20 15.41 -16.11
N SER A 23 25.27 14.28 -15.40
CA SER A 23 25.61 14.21 -13.98
C SER A 23 27.12 14.13 -13.71
N GLY A 24 27.97 14.10 -14.74
CA GLY A 24 29.43 14.02 -14.60
C GLY A 24 29.95 12.70 -14.03
N VAL A 25 29.16 11.61 -14.11
CA VAL A 25 29.49 10.29 -13.54
C VAL A 25 29.51 9.21 -14.61
N THR A 26 30.03 8.03 -14.28
CA THR A 26 29.96 6.87 -15.18
C THR A 26 28.54 6.29 -15.20
N PRO A 27 28.14 5.53 -16.24
CA PRO A 27 26.86 4.82 -16.25
C PRO A 27 26.66 3.87 -15.06
N ALA A 28 27.72 3.21 -14.62
CA ALA A 28 27.67 2.32 -13.46
C ALA A 28 27.39 3.09 -12.17
N ASP A 29 28.09 4.21 -11.96
CA ASP A 29 27.87 5.08 -10.79
C ASP A 29 26.50 5.76 -10.84
N TRP A 30 26.04 6.14 -12.03
CA TRP A 30 24.69 6.66 -12.23
C TRP A 30 23.66 5.63 -11.81
N ILE A 31 23.78 4.37 -12.26
CA ILE A 31 22.89 3.29 -11.84
C ILE A 31 22.95 3.13 -10.30
N ALA A 32 24.14 3.10 -9.71
CA ALA A 32 24.29 2.96 -8.26
C ALA A 32 23.60 4.09 -7.46
N ASN A 33 23.65 5.32 -7.96
CA ASN A 33 23.03 6.48 -7.32
C ASN A 33 21.51 6.54 -7.51
N HIS A 34 20.99 5.90 -8.56
CA HIS A 34 19.57 5.92 -8.92
C HIS A 34 18.80 4.67 -8.53
N LEU A 35 19.49 3.56 -8.23
CA LEU A 35 18.87 2.43 -7.59
C LEU A 35 18.49 2.83 -6.17
N PRO A 36 17.29 2.47 -5.70
CA PRO A 36 16.99 2.59 -4.28
C PRO A 36 18.10 1.86 -3.56
N GLN A 37 18.76 2.55 -2.63
CA GLN A 37 19.57 1.84 -1.65
C GLN A 37 18.61 0.82 -1.06
N THR A 38 18.93 -0.46 -1.22
CA THR A 38 18.34 -1.48 -0.37
C THR A 38 18.81 -1.13 1.03
N VAL A 39 18.14 -0.15 1.65
CA VAL A 39 17.74 -0.32 3.03
C VAL A 39 17.04 -1.66 2.94
N GLU A 40 17.67 -2.69 3.46
CA GLU A 40 16.93 -3.82 3.96
C GLU A 40 15.95 -3.22 4.96
N VAL A 41 14.84 -2.66 4.46
CA VAL A 41 13.61 -2.67 5.18
C VAL A 41 13.26 -4.16 5.11
N ALA A 42 13.91 -4.94 5.97
CA ALA A 42 13.16 -5.84 6.78
C ALA A 42 12.06 -4.95 7.37
N GLU A 43 10.97 -4.78 6.63
CA GLU A 43 9.67 -4.61 7.25
C GLU A 43 9.52 -5.91 8.03
N GLU A 44 10.12 -5.93 9.22
CA GLU A 44 9.76 -6.82 10.28
C GLU A 44 8.28 -6.53 10.45
N PHE A 45 7.47 -7.36 9.80
CA PHE A 45 6.04 -7.26 9.83
C PHE A 45 5.65 -7.32 11.31
N ASP A 46 5.36 -6.17 11.89
CA ASP A 46 4.90 -6.08 13.25
C ASP A 46 3.39 -6.36 13.23
N PRO A 47 2.95 -7.54 13.71
CA PRO A 47 1.52 -7.87 13.74
C PRO A 47 0.71 -6.86 14.57
N ALA A 48 1.34 -6.10 15.48
CA ALA A 48 0.66 -5.03 16.22
C ALA A 48 0.27 -3.85 15.32
N THR A 49 1.02 -3.59 14.24
CA THR A 49 0.67 -2.56 13.24
C THR A 49 -0.62 -2.94 12.49
N VAL A 50 -0.82 -4.24 12.22
CA VAL A 50 -2.05 -4.73 11.59
C VAL A 50 -3.25 -4.56 12.51
N GLU A 51 -3.10 -4.84 13.81
CA GLU A 51 -4.16 -4.65 14.80
C GLU A 51 -4.54 -3.17 15.00
N HIS A 52 -3.56 -2.27 14.87
CA HIS A 52 -3.76 -0.82 14.93
C HIS A 52 -4.42 -0.26 13.67
N LEU A 53 -4.00 -0.72 12.48
CA LEU A 53 -4.57 -0.29 11.19
C LEU A 53 -5.98 -0.85 10.96
N LEU A 54 -6.24 -2.06 11.45
CA LEU A 54 -7.57 -2.67 11.43
C LEU A 54 -8.41 -2.30 12.65
N GLY A 55 -7.92 -1.42 13.54
CA GLY A 55 -8.68 -0.89 14.68
C GLY A 55 -9.55 -1.95 15.36
N GLY A 56 -8.97 -3.07 15.79
CA GLY A 56 -9.67 -4.11 16.56
C GLY A 56 -11.11 -4.41 16.12
N PHE A 57 -11.35 -4.81 14.87
CA PHE A 57 -12.67 -5.30 14.45
C PHE A 57 -12.98 -6.66 15.09
N ASP A 58 -13.49 -6.61 16.31
CA ASP A 58 -14.19 -7.74 16.90
C ASP A 58 -15.62 -7.76 16.37
N SER A 59 -15.87 -8.50 15.29
CA SER A 59 -17.20 -8.63 14.66
C SER A 59 -18.29 -9.21 15.59
N ARG A 60 -17.94 -9.56 16.83
CA ARG A 60 -18.89 -10.00 17.87
C ARG A 60 -19.34 -8.87 18.80
N LYS A 61 -18.67 -7.71 18.76
CA LYS A 61 -19.11 -6.52 19.48
C LYS A 61 -20.07 -5.77 18.57
N HIS A 62 -21.37 -6.02 18.75
CA HIS A 62 -22.42 -5.08 18.32
C HIS A 62 -21.99 -3.68 18.77
N LEU A 63 -21.63 -2.83 17.80
CA LEU A 63 -21.47 -1.41 18.05
C LEU A 63 -22.87 -0.93 18.43
N ARG A 64 -23.12 -0.72 19.73
CA ARG A 64 -24.34 -0.04 20.14
C ARG A 64 -24.34 1.30 19.42
N PRO A 65 -25.35 1.61 18.58
CA PRO A 65 -25.40 2.91 17.94
C PRO A 65 -25.46 3.97 19.04
N VAL A 66 -24.42 4.81 19.09
CA VAL A 66 -24.30 5.92 20.06
C VAL A 66 -25.21 7.09 19.67
N SER A 67 -25.77 7.08 18.46
CA SER A 67 -26.67 8.11 17.95
C SER A 67 -28.08 7.55 17.71
N PRO A 68 -29.14 8.37 17.90
CA PRO A 68 -30.49 7.99 17.47
C PRO A 68 -30.50 7.74 15.96
N PRO A 69 -31.32 6.79 15.48
CA PRO A 69 -31.32 6.41 14.09
C PRO A 69 -31.69 7.61 13.20
N THR A 70 -31.01 7.72 12.06
CA THR A 70 -31.39 8.69 11.04
C THR A 70 -32.70 8.28 10.37
N VAL A 71 -33.41 9.22 9.73
CA VAL A 71 -34.66 8.92 8.98
C VAL A 71 -34.46 7.83 7.92
N PHE A 72 -33.26 7.75 7.34
CA PHE A 72 -32.89 6.68 6.42
C PHE A 72 -32.74 5.33 7.13
N GLU A 73 -32.13 5.30 8.31
CA GLU A 73 -32.00 4.10 9.12
C GLU A 73 -33.36 3.59 9.60
N GLU A 74 -34.28 4.49 9.99
CA GLU A 74 -35.66 4.12 10.32
C GLU A 74 -36.37 3.42 9.16
N ALA A 75 -36.24 3.96 7.94
CA ALA A 75 -36.82 3.35 6.75
C ALA A 75 -36.21 1.96 6.45
N ILE A 76 -34.92 1.76 6.71
CA ILE A 76 -34.27 0.45 6.58
C ILE A 76 -34.77 -0.53 7.65
N ILE A 77 -34.88 -0.07 8.90
CA ILE A 77 -35.38 -0.88 10.03
C ILE A 77 -36.81 -1.33 9.75
N GLU A 78 -37.68 -0.42 9.34
CA GLU A 78 -39.05 -0.71 8.95
C GLU A 78 -39.07 -1.74 7.81
N LYS A 79 -38.31 -1.50 6.74
CA LYS A 79 -38.25 -2.40 5.59
C LYS A 79 -37.76 -3.79 5.95
N MET A 80 -36.74 -3.92 6.80
CA MET A 80 -36.21 -5.23 7.21
C MET A 80 -37.18 -5.97 8.13
N THR A 81 -37.90 -5.25 8.99
CA THR A 81 -38.93 -5.82 9.87
C THR A 81 -40.08 -6.41 9.05
N GLU A 82 -40.54 -5.71 8.02
CA GLU A 82 -41.56 -6.23 7.08
C GLU A 82 -41.11 -7.52 6.37
N GLN A 83 -39.81 -7.65 6.12
CA GLN A 83 -39.22 -8.82 5.46
C GLN A 83 -38.88 -9.95 6.45
N GLY A 84 -39.16 -9.79 7.75
CA GLY A 84 -38.84 -10.78 8.78
C GLY A 84 -37.34 -10.98 9.00
N LEU A 85 -36.52 -10.02 8.56
CA LEU A 85 -35.05 -10.05 8.69
C LEU A 85 -34.63 -9.28 9.94
N ARG A 86 -33.63 -9.80 10.66
CA ARG A 86 -33.00 -9.09 11.78
C ARG A 86 -31.82 -8.26 11.26
N LEU A 87 -31.70 -7.02 11.75
CA LEU A 87 -30.51 -6.19 11.49
C LEU A 87 -29.25 -6.88 12.07
N PRO A 88 -28.12 -6.85 11.35
CA PRO A 88 -26.83 -7.32 11.87
C PRO A 88 -26.23 -6.37 12.91
#